data_AF-A0A6P0NDR8-F1
#
_entry.id   AF-A0A6P0NDR8-F1
#
_cell.length_a   1.000
_cell.length_b   1.000
_cell.length_c   1.000
_cell.angle_alpha   90.00
_cell.angle_beta   90.00
_cell.angle_gamma   90.00
#
_symmetry.space_group_name_H-M   'P 1'
#
loop_
_entity.id
_entity.type
_entity.pdbx_description
1 polymer ?
#
loop_
_entity_poly.entity_id
_entity_poly.type
_entity_poly.pdbx_seq_one_letter_code
_entity_poly.pdbx_strand_id
1 'polypeptide(L)'
;MYIYTAYNLCIHSEIPLPELMDSDGPPDVIIRFGKLSHLPSETANWSNRVLGELHGKAKVLIEDGREITIEPVTGADNSKLSPNILGACMSVVLRQRGLLVL
;
A
#
# COMPACT_ATOMS: atom_id res chain seq x y z
N MET A 1 1.51 -15.54 0.59
CA MET A 1 1.93 -14.16 0.93
C MET A 1 3.35 -14.02 0.44
N TYR A 2 3.62 -13.01 -0.37
CA TYR A 2 4.94 -12.73 -0.93
C TYR A 2 5.72 -11.84 0.05
N ILE A 3 7.03 -12.01 0.12
CA ILE A 3 7.90 -11.25 1.04
C ILE A 3 9.00 -10.61 0.21
N TYR A 4 9.07 -9.29 0.29
CA TYR A 4 9.97 -8.47 -0.50
C TYR A 4 10.74 -7.50 0.39
N THR A 5 11.77 -6.86 -0.16
CA THR A 5 12.46 -5.73 0.46
C THR A 5 12.56 -4.55 -0.49
N ALA A 6 12.28 -3.36 0.03
CA ALA A 6 12.48 -2.08 -0.66
C ALA A 6 12.63 -0.95 0.37
N TYR A 7 13.41 0.09 0.06
CA TYR A 7 13.62 1.24 0.97
C TYR A 7 14.13 0.85 2.37
N ASN A 8 14.87 -0.25 2.47
CA ASN A 8 15.30 -0.85 3.75
C ASN A 8 14.12 -1.25 4.67
N LEU A 9 12.96 -1.55 4.07
CA LEU A 9 11.76 -2.08 4.73
C LEU A 9 11.44 -3.47 4.18
N CYS A 10 11.08 -4.38 5.08
CA CYS A 10 10.51 -5.66 4.70
C CYS A 10 9.01 -5.51 4.42
N ILE A 11 8.57 -5.92 3.23
CA ILE A 11 7.21 -5.74 2.73
C ILE A 11 6.60 -7.12 2.55
N HIS A 12 5.54 -7.41 3.31
CA HIS A 12 4.73 -8.60 3.09
C HIS A 12 3.52 -8.22 2.26
N SER A 13 3.27 -8.92 1.15
CA SER A 13 2.24 -8.55 0.20
C SER A 13 1.38 -9.74 -0.23
N GLU A 14 0.07 -9.54 -0.30
CA GLU A 14 -0.86 -10.45 -0.96
C GLU A 14 -0.87 -10.28 -2.48
N ILE A 15 -0.36 -9.16 -2.99
CA ILE A 15 -0.23 -8.87 -4.42
C ILE A 15 1.21 -9.19 -4.87
N PRO A 16 1.41 -9.89 -6.00
CA PRO A 16 2.76 -10.12 -6.53
C PRO A 16 3.37 -8.80 -7.00
N LEU A 17 4.60 -8.53 -6.55
CA LEU A 17 5.38 -7.33 -6.89
C LEU A 17 6.74 -7.80 -7.46
N PRO A 18 6.74 -8.39 -8.67
CA PRO A 18 7.94 -9.01 -9.26
C PRO A 18 9.08 -8.02 -9.52
N GLU A 19 8.82 -6.72 -9.42
CA GLU A 19 9.82 -5.66 -9.55
C GLU A 19 10.71 -5.52 -8.29
N LEU A 20 10.32 -6.14 -7.16
CA LEU A 20 11.04 -6.08 -5.90
C LEU A 20 11.95 -7.31 -5.70
N MET A 21 12.97 -7.12 -4.86
CA MET A 21 13.82 -8.24 -4.42
C MET A 21 13.11 -9.04 -3.34
N ASP A 22 13.22 -10.38 -3.42
CA ASP A 22 12.73 -11.29 -2.39
C ASP A 22 13.42 -11.04 -1.04
N SER A 23 12.71 -11.33 0.05
CA SER A 23 13.18 -11.21 1.42
C SER A 23 12.55 -12.31 2.29
N ASP A 24 13.06 -12.50 3.51
CA ASP A 24 12.58 -13.47 4.49
C ASP A 24 12.38 -12.87 5.91
N GLY A 25 12.50 -11.55 6.04
CA GLY A 25 12.40 -10.85 7.31
C GLY A 25 10.97 -10.65 7.86
N PRO A 26 10.83 -10.17 9.11
CA PRO A 26 9.54 -9.78 9.68
C PRO A 26 8.97 -8.55 8.94
N PRO A 27 7.64 -8.39 8.85
CA PRO A 27 7.04 -7.31 8.07
C PRO A 27 7.21 -5.95 8.76
N ASP A 28 7.80 -5.00 8.05
CA ASP A 28 7.69 -3.59 8.36
C ASP A 28 6.39 -3.01 7.78
N VAL A 29 6.01 -3.43 6.57
CA VAL A 29 4.82 -2.99 5.85
C VAL A 29 4.03 -4.20 5.37
N ILE A 30 2.71 -4.18 5.58
CA ILE A 30 1.79 -5.23 5.13
C ILE A 30 0.88 -4.68 4.04
N ILE A 31 0.82 -5.37 2.90
CA ILE A 31 -0.06 -5.07 1.77
C ILE A 31 -1.07 -6.20 1.65
N ARG A 32 -2.34 -5.88 1.86
CA ARG A 32 -3.42 -6.88 1.90
C ARG A 32 -4.66 -6.42 1.18
N PHE A 33 -5.47 -7.38 0.76
CA PHE A 33 -6.82 -7.11 0.29
C PHE A 33 -7.77 -6.87 1.47
N GLY A 34 -8.69 -5.94 1.32
CA GLY A 34 -9.72 -5.66 2.32
C GLY A 34 -10.87 -4.83 1.75
N LYS A 35 -12.01 -4.82 2.44
CA LYS A 35 -13.17 -4.02 2.05
C LYS A 35 -13.07 -2.62 2.65
N LEU A 36 -13.09 -1.60 1.79
CA LEU A 36 -13.02 -0.18 2.16
C LEU A 36 -14.31 0.58 1.82
N SER A 37 -15.30 -0.11 1.27
CA SER A 37 -16.56 0.41 0.73
C SER A 37 -17.42 1.22 1.71
N HIS A 38 -17.18 1.09 3.01
CA HIS A 38 -17.95 1.75 4.08
C HIS A 38 -17.16 2.80 4.88
N LEU A 39 -15.90 3.08 4.53
CA LEU A 39 -15.09 4.02 5.31
C LEU A 39 -15.46 5.48 4.96
N PRO A 40 -15.80 6.31 5.95
CA PRO A 40 -16.04 7.73 5.72
C PRO A 40 -14.73 8.43 5.34
N SER A 41 -14.77 9.19 4.25
CA SER A 41 -13.66 10.00 3.72
C SER A 41 -13.13 11.04 4.72
N GLU A 42 -13.90 11.37 5.76
CA GLU A 42 -13.57 12.37 6.79
C GLU A 42 -12.54 11.90 7.84
N THR A 43 -12.06 10.65 7.80
CA THR A 43 -11.08 10.14 8.79
C THR A 43 -9.62 10.18 8.31
N ALA A 44 -9.32 10.82 7.18
CA ALA A 44 -7.96 10.93 6.66
C ALA A 44 -7.18 12.08 7.31
N ASN A 45 -6.49 11.82 8.42
CA ASN A 45 -5.41 12.70 8.85
C ASN A 45 -4.16 12.31 8.03
N TRP A 46 -3.74 13.17 7.09
CA TRP A 46 -2.60 12.89 6.21
C TRP A 46 -1.32 12.44 6.94
N SER A 47 -1.21 12.64 8.24
CA SER A 47 -0.15 12.14 9.11
C SER A 47 -0.19 10.63 9.36
N ASN A 48 -1.36 10.02 9.60
CA ASN A 48 -1.45 8.64 10.09
C ASN A 48 -2.39 7.78 9.26
N ARG A 49 -3.43 8.36 8.65
CA ARG A 49 -4.44 7.62 7.89
C ARG A 49 -4.72 8.33 6.58
N VAL A 50 -4.48 7.65 5.47
CA VAL A 50 -4.74 8.20 4.12
C VAL A 50 -5.61 7.23 3.37
N LEU A 51 -6.83 7.67 3.06
CA LEU A 51 -7.73 7.00 2.13
C LEU A 51 -7.56 7.63 0.75
N GLY A 52 -7.34 6.82 -0.27
CA GLY A 52 -7.14 7.26 -1.65
C GLY A 52 -7.79 6.33 -2.65
N GLU A 53 -7.84 6.78 -3.90
CA GLU A 53 -8.33 6.00 -5.03
C GLU A 53 -7.29 5.99 -6.15
N LEU A 54 -6.96 4.80 -6.65
CA LEU A 54 -5.98 4.59 -7.71
C LEU A 54 -6.66 4.66 -9.08
N HIS A 55 -7.04 5.87 -9.51
CA HIS A 55 -7.61 6.15 -10.84
C HIS A 55 -8.69 5.13 -11.30
N GLY A 56 -9.66 4.82 -10.43
CA GLY A 56 -10.74 3.86 -10.74
C GLY A 56 -10.33 2.39 -10.79
N LYS A 57 -9.10 2.03 -10.38
CA LYS A 57 -8.62 0.63 -10.33
C LYS A 57 -8.83 -0.01 -8.96
N ALA A 58 -8.61 0.76 -7.90
CA ALA A 58 -8.76 0.29 -6.53
C ALA A 58 -8.93 1.46 -5.56
N LYS A 59 -9.64 1.22 -4.45
CA LYS A 59 -9.52 2.06 -3.27
C LYS A 59 -8.37 1.56 -2.42
N VAL A 60 -7.65 2.48 -1.79
CA VAL A 60 -6.51 2.17 -0.93
C VAL A 60 -6.62 2.93 0.38
N LEU A 61 -6.27 2.25 1.47
CA LEU A 61 -6.15 2.82 2.79
C LEU A 61 -4.74 2.55 3.31
N ILE A 62 -4.06 3.61 3.73
CA ILE A 62 -2.69 3.55 4.23
C ILE A 62 -2.67 4.06 5.66
N GLU A 63 -2.19 3.21 6.57
CA GLU A 63 -2.28 3.43 8.02
C GLU A 63 -0.91 3.31 8.69
N ASP A 64 -0.55 4.34 9.46
CA ASP A 64 0.64 4.47 10.32
C ASP A 64 1.98 4.12 9.64
N GLY A 65 2.03 4.22 8.31
CA GLY A 65 3.16 3.78 7.48
C GLY A 65 3.45 2.28 7.58
N ARG A 66 2.52 1.46 8.07
CA ARG A 66 2.73 0.02 8.33
C ARG A 66 1.77 -0.87 7.56
N GLU A 67 0.64 -0.35 7.13
CA GLU A 67 -0.37 -1.14 6.45
C GLU A 67 -0.91 -0.44 5.22
N ILE A 68 -1.09 -1.20 4.13
CA ILE A 68 -1.78 -0.81 2.91
C ILE A 68 -2.90 -1.82 2.70
N THR A 69 -4.13 -1.38 2.90
CA THR A 69 -5.33 -2.17 2.56
C THR A 69 -5.83 -1.76 1.18
N ILE A 70 -6.09 -2.72 0.32
CA ILE A 70 -6.49 -2.51 -1.07
C ILE A 70 -7.85 -3.16 -1.33
N GLU A 71 -8.79 -2.38 -1.85
CA GLU A 71 -10.07 -2.86 -2.38
C GLU A 71 -10.08 -2.66 -3.90
N PRO A 72 -9.77 -3.70 -4.70
CA PRO A 72 -9.83 -3.61 -6.14
C PRO A 72 -11.25 -3.35 -6.62
N VAL A 73 -11.39 -2.56 -7.69
CA VAL A 73 -12.67 -2.42 -8.37
C VAL A 73 -12.99 -3.73 -9.09
N THR A 74 -14.26 -4.14 -9.06
CA THR A 74 -14.72 -5.38 -9.71
C THR A 74 -14.30 -5.43 -11.17
N GLY A 75 -13.57 -6.49 -11.56
CA GLY A 75 -13.08 -6.67 -12.94
C GLY A 75 -11.77 -5.95 -13.26
N ALA A 76 -11.15 -5.27 -12.29
CA ALA A 76 -9.82 -4.73 -12.46
C ALA A 76 -8.76 -5.84 -12.48
N ASP A 77 -7.76 -5.69 -13.35
CA ASP A 77 -6.59 -6.54 -13.39
C ASP A 77 -5.62 -6.12 -12.28
N ASN A 78 -5.55 -6.93 -11.22
CA ASN A 78 -4.73 -6.68 -10.04
C ASN A 78 -3.23 -6.58 -10.36
N SER A 79 -2.76 -7.18 -11.47
CA SER A 79 -1.36 -7.07 -11.89
C SER A 79 -0.97 -5.63 -12.28
N LYS A 80 -1.96 -4.80 -12.64
CA LYS A 80 -1.74 -3.39 -13.02
C LYS A 80 -1.72 -2.44 -11.83
N LEU A 81 -1.84 -2.97 -10.60
CA LEU A 81 -1.78 -2.17 -9.37
C LEU A 81 -0.32 -1.95 -8.92
N SER A 82 0.61 -2.83 -9.27
CA SER A 82 2.01 -2.78 -8.81
C SER A 82 2.67 -1.40 -9.00
N PRO A 83 2.59 -0.72 -10.17
CA PRO A 83 3.20 0.60 -10.32
C PRO A 83 2.58 1.67 -9.40
N ASN A 84 1.28 1.59 -9.11
CA ASN A 84 0.60 2.53 -8.22
C ASN A 84 0.93 2.25 -6.75
N ILE A 85 1.08 0.97 -6.39
CA ILE A 85 1.51 0.55 -5.06
C ILE A 85 2.94 1.02 -4.82
N LEU A 86 3.87 0.66 -5.69
CA LEU A 86 5.30 0.97 -5.57
C LEU A 86 5.61 2.47 -5.68
N GLY A 87 4.78 3.23 -6.40
CA GLY A 87 4.90 4.68 -6.51
C GLY A 87 4.09 5.42 -5.43
N ALA A 88 2.79 5.62 -5.70
CA ALA A 88 1.93 6.48 -4.89
C ALA A 88 1.76 5.95 -3.47
N CYS A 89 1.43 4.67 -3.28
CA CYS A 89 1.17 4.14 -1.94
C CYS A 89 2.46 4.12 -1.08
N MET A 90 3.58 3.68 -1.64
CA MET A 90 4.86 3.70 -0.92
C MET A 90 5.32 5.11 -0.58
N SER A 91 5.06 6.12 -1.42
CA SER A 91 5.37 7.51 -1.08
C SER A 91 4.66 7.97 0.20
N VAL A 92 3.39 7.58 0.37
CA VAL A 92 2.61 7.89 1.58
C VAL A 92 3.18 7.15 2.79
N VAL A 93 3.48 5.85 2.64
CA VAL A 93 4.12 5.06 3.70
C VAL A 93 5.42 5.70 4.19
N LEU A 94 6.31 6.06 3.26
CA LEU A 94 7.58 6.70 3.58
C LEU A 94 7.37 8.06 4.26
N ARG A 95 6.39 8.85 3.80
CA ARG A 95 6.04 10.14 4.41
C ARG A 95 5.54 9.99 5.84
N GLN A 96 4.65 9.03 6.12
CA GLN A 96 4.14 8.76 7.47
C GLN A 96 5.24 8.30 8.44
N ARG A 97 6.31 7.68 7.90
CA ARG A 97 7.52 7.32 8.66
C ARG A 97 8.56 8.45 8.79
N GLY A 98 8.32 9.62 8.18
CA GLY A 98 9.31 10.70 8.12
C GLY A 98 10.54 10.37 7.27
N LEU A 99 10.44 9.38 6.37
CA LEU A 99 11.52 8.91 5.48
C LEU A 99 11.44 9.52 4.07
N LEU A 100 10.37 10.24 3.75
CA LEU A 100 10.23 10.97 2.50
C LEU A 100 10.56 12.45 2.72
N VAL A 101 11.65 12.90 2.12
CA VAL A 101 12.02 14.32 2.03
C VAL A 101 11.66 14.81 0.63
N LEU A 102 10.75 15.76 0.53
CA LEU A 102 10.36 16.46 -0.71
C LEU A 102 10.87 17.90 -0.66
#